data_AF-A0A7V3SPF3-F1
#
_entry.id   AF-A0A7V3SPF3-F1
#
_cell.length_a   1.000
_cell.length_b   1.000
_cell.length_c   1.000
_cell.angle_alpha   90.00
_cell.angle_beta   90.00
_cell.angle_gamma   90.00
#
_symmetry.space_group_name_H-M   'P 1'
#
loop_
_entity.id
_entity.type
_entity.pdbx_description
1 polymer ?
#
loop_
_entity_poly.entity_id
_entity_poly.type
_entity_poly.pdbx_seq_one_letter_code
_entity_poly.pdbx_strand_id
1 'polypeptide(L)'
;MLTHDTGYTIIVAETHARRCATPMDVLVVGNDAIATERVLELLQRDGQIRIYRSVPPSPPDVTVMECPLLTRTQREVLQAYAQLGREQDVAEERGCSVRTVKHHLSDIRRLLGVKTTVQAVYIATRAGLI
;
A
#
# COMPACT_ATOMS: atom_id res chain seq x y z
N MET A 1 6.76 -10.19 -17.24
CA MET A 1 5.30 -10.27 -17.07
C MET A 1 4.96 -9.52 -15.79
N LEU A 2 4.67 -8.24 -15.95
CA LEU A 2 4.20 -7.32 -14.92
C LEU A 2 2.83 -7.85 -14.46
N THR A 3 2.61 -8.03 -13.17
CA THR A 3 1.29 -8.37 -12.63
C THR A 3 0.36 -7.18 -12.84
N HIS A 4 -0.30 -7.17 -14.01
CA HIS A 4 -1.22 -6.15 -14.51
C HIS A 4 -2.63 -6.26 -13.91
N ASP A 5 -2.83 -6.90 -12.76
CA ASP A 5 -4.20 -7.32 -12.46
C ASP A 5 -5.05 -6.24 -11.79
N THR A 6 -4.45 -5.15 -11.32
CA THR A 6 -5.16 -4.00 -10.77
C THR A 6 -4.27 -2.79 -10.97
N GLY A 7 -4.76 -1.66 -11.49
CA GLY A 7 -3.98 -0.47 -11.89
C GLY A 7 -3.11 0.25 -10.84
N TYR A 8 -2.63 -0.46 -9.82
CA TYR A 8 -1.69 -0.04 -8.80
C TYR A 8 -0.44 -0.90 -8.98
N THR A 9 0.70 -0.26 -9.18
CA THR A 9 1.96 -1.00 -9.23
C THR A 9 2.68 -0.90 -7.91
N ILE A 10 3.02 -2.06 -7.36
CA ILE A 10 3.88 -2.18 -6.20
C ILE A 10 5.30 -2.48 -6.68
N ILE A 11 6.25 -1.67 -6.26
CA ILE A 11 7.67 -1.92 -6.40
C ILE A 11 8.21 -2.16 -5.00
N VAL A 12 8.85 -3.30 -4.78
CA VAL A 12 9.62 -3.52 -3.56
C VAL A 12 11.08 -3.45 -3.98
N ALA A 13 11.90 -2.75 -3.22
CA ALA A 13 13.30 -2.52 -3.52
C ALA A 13 14.13 -2.69 -2.25
N GLU A 14 15.07 -3.62 -2.24
CA GLU A 14 16.09 -3.68 -1.21
C GLU A 14 17.26 -2.80 -1.63
N THR A 15 17.71 -1.92 -0.75
CA THR A 15 18.80 -0.98 -1.02
C THR A 15 19.84 -1.01 0.09
N HIS A 16 21.11 -0.96 -0.28
CA HIS A 16 22.20 -0.65 0.64
C HIS A 16 22.35 0.86 0.72
N ALA A 17 21.82 1.48 1.78
CA ALA A 17 22.11 2.88 2.05
C ALA A 17 23.63 3.06 2.20
N ARG A 18 24.25 4.03 1.50
CA ARG A 18 25.72 4.25 1.48
C ARG A 18 26.38 4.48 2.86
N ARG A 19 25.60 4.49 3.95
CA ARG A 19 26.03 4.64 5.35
C ARG A 19 25.47 3.57 6.30
N CYS A 20 24.72 2.58 5.80
CA CYS A 20 24.11 1.53 6.60
C CYS A 20 24.54 0.16 6.05
N ALA A 21 25.16 -0.68 6.88
CA ALA A 21 25.61 -2.02 6.48
C ALA A 21 24.46 -3.01 6.28
N THR A 22 23.28 -2.69 6.81
CA THR A 22 22.06 -3.50 6.67
C THR A 22 21.28 -3.12 5.41
N PRO A 23 20.84 -4.12 4.62
CA PRO A 23 19.87 -3.88 3.55
C PRO A 23 18.58 -3.30 4.13
N MET A 24 17.97 -2.36 3.40
CA MET A 24 16.66 -1.79 3.75
C MET A 24 15.64 -2.14 2.68
N ASP A 25 14.47 -2.62 3.11
CA ASP A 25 13.32 -2.86 2.23
C ASP A 25 12.52 -1.57 2.03
N VAL A 26 12.37 -1.15 0.78
CA VAL A 26 11.60 0.03 0.37
C VAL A 26 10.42 -0.43 -0.47
N LEU A 27 9.20 -0.09 -0.03
CA LEU A 27 7.98 -0.33 -0.79
C LEU A 27 7.54 0.98 -1.47
N VAL A 28 7.51 0.99 -2.79
CA VAL A 28 6.92 2.06 -3.59
C VAL A 28 5.56 1.61 -4.10
N VAL A 29 4.52 2.39 -3.85
CA VAL A 29 3.17 2.14 -4.38
C VAL A 29 2.74 3.32 -5.24
N GLY A 30 2.47 3.05 -6.51
CA GLY A 30 1.97 4.02 -7.48
C GLY A 30 0.61 3.60 -8.03
N ASN A 31 -0.19 4.59 -8.44
CA ASN A 31 -1.46 4.41 -9.16
C ASN A 31 -1.30 4.74 -10.67
N ASP A 32 -0.17 5.34 -11.06
CA ASP A 32 0.14 5.60 -12.46
C ASP A 32 1.15 4.56 -12.99
N ALA A 33 0.70 3.78 -13.98
CA ALA A 33 1.51 2.74 -14.62
C ALA A 33 2.73 3.33 -15.38
N ILE A 34 2.58 4.51 -15.99
CA ILE A 34 3.65 5.19 -16.72
C ILE A 34 4.68 5.72 -15.71
N ALA A 35 4.23 6.41 -14.66
CA ALA A 35 5.13 6.91 -13.62
C ALA A 35 5.91 5.76 -12.95
N THR A 36 5.23 4.66 -12.67
CA THR A 36 5.85 3.44 -12.15
C THR A 36 6.91 2.89 -13.09
N GLU A 37 6.63 2.74 -14.37
CA GLU A 37 7.59 2.20 -15.34
C GLU A 37 8.86 3.07 -15.39
N ARG A 38 8.69 4.40 -15.33
CA ARG A 38 9.82 5.34 -15.26
C ARG A 38 10.61 5.21 -13.96
N VAL A 39 9.93 5.02 -12.82
CA VAL A 39 10.60 4.74 -11.54
C VAL A 39 11.37 3.43 -11.62
N LEU A 40 10.79 2.37 -12.19
CA LEU A 40 11.46 1.08 -12.38
C LEU A 40 12.71 1.23 -13.27
N GLU A 41 12.61 1.94 -14.39
CA GLU A 41 13.76 2.24 -15.26
C GLU A 41 14.88 2.96 -14.51
N LEU A 42 14.54 3.94 -13.67
CA LEU A 42 15.51 4.70 -12.87
C LEU A 42 16.16 3.83 -11.80
N LEU A 43 15.37 3.01 -11.08
CA LEU A 43 15.88 2.13 -10.03
C LEU A 43 16.74 1.01 -10.60
N GLN A 44 16.39 0.44 -11.76
CA GLN A 44 17.17 -0.62 -12.43
C GLN A 44 18.54 -0.15 -12.92
N ARG A 45 18.70 1.16 -13.19
CA ARG A 45 20.01 1.74 -13.54
C ARG A 45 20.97 1.78 -12.36
N ASP A 46 20.45 1.68 -11.14
CA ASP A 46 21.27 1.62 -9.93
C ASP A 46 21.56 0.15 -9.57
N GLY A 47 22.81 -0.27 -9.77
CA GLY A 47 23.26 -1.63 -9.47
C GLY A 47 23.23 -2.00 -7.97
N GLN A 48 22.90 -1.05 -7.09
CA GLN A 48 22.78 -1.29 -5.64
C GLN A 48 21.34 -1.57 -5.19
N ILE A 49 20.37 -1.54 -6.11
CA ILE A 49 18.94 -1.69 -5.81
C ILE A 49 18.43 -3.02 -6.36
N ARG A 50 17.97 -3.90 -5.48
CA ARG A 50 17.36 -5.17 -5.86
C ARG A 50 15.84 -5.04 -5.84
N ILE A 51 15.21 -5.15 -7.01
CA ILE A 51 13.76 -5.01 -7.15
C ILE A 51 13.08 -6.37 -6.98
N TYR A 52 12.14 -6.45 -6.04
CA TYR A 52 11.23 -7.58 -5.83
C TYR A 52 9.85 -7.27 -6.40
N ARG A 53 9.22 -8.29 -7.01
CA ARG A 53 7.88 -8.19 -7.63
C ARG A 53 6.74 -8.64 -6.70
N SER A 54 7.05 -8.90 -5.44
CA SER A 54 6.10 -9.34 -4.43
C SER A 54 6.30 -8.53 -3.16
N VAL A 55 5.20 -8.15 -2.50
CA VAL A 55 5.23 -7.55 -1.16
C VAL A 55 5.98 -8.50 -0.21
N PRO A 56 7.01 -8.02 0.51
CA PRO A 56 7.75 -8.85 1.45
C PRO A 56 6.82 -9.36 2.56
N PRO A 57 7.09 -10.56 3.11
CA PRO A 57 6.31 -11.11 4.21
C PRO A 57 6.47 -10.27 5.49
N SER A 58 7.64 -9.66 5.66
CA SER A 58 7.92 -8.64 6.67
C SER A 58 7.53 -7.25 6.15
N PRO A 59 7.08 -6.34 7.04
CA PRO A 59 6.82 -4.97 6.64
C PRO A 59 8.12 -4.30 6.15
N PRO A 60 8.05 -3.50 5.07
CA PRO A 60 9.22 -2.81 4.52
C PRO A 60 9.74 -1.75 5.49
N ASP A 61 11.02 -1.44 5.51
CA ASP A 61 11.60 -0.37 6.36
C ASP A 61 11.10 1.02 5.96
N VAL A 62 10.91 1.26 4.66
CA VAL A 62 10.45 2.54 4.11
C VAL A 62 9.26 2.31 3.17
N THR A 63 8.30 3.22 3.19
CA THR A 63 7.18 3.22 2.22
C THR A 63 7.10 4.57 1.51
N VAL A 64 7.12 4.55 0.18
CA VAL A 64 6.94 5.71 -0.70
C VAL A 64 5.64 5.51 -1.47
N MET A 65 4.74 6.48 -1.45
CA MET A 65 3.39 6.34 -1.98
C MET A 65 3.01 7.58 -2.78
N GLU A 66 2.46 7.37 -3.98
CA GLU A 66 1.80 8.46 -4.72
C GLU A 66 0.58 8.95 -3.93
N CYS A 67 0.46 10.26 -3.71
CA CYS A 67 -0.67 10.82 -2.99
C CYS A 67 -1.61 11.60 -3.94
N PRO A 68 -2.94 11.47 -3.78
CA PRO A 68 -3.65 10.60 -2.84
C PRO A 68 -4.02 9.23 -3.44
N LEU A 69 -3.50 8.15 -2.86
CA LEU A 69 -3.90 6.76 -3.19
C LEU A 69 -5.30 6.40 -2.69
N LEU A 70 -5.74 6.95 -1.56
CA LEU A 70 -7.07 6.70 -0.97
C LEU A 70 -7.95 7.96 -1.04
N THR A 71 -9.19 7.78 -1.46
CA THR A 71 -10.22 8.83 -1.35
C THR A 71 -10.50 9.17 0.11
N ARG A 72 -11.12 10.33 0.36
CA ARG A 72 -11.57 10.72 1.71
C ARG A 72 -12.46 9.64 2.35
N THR A 73 -13.47 9.17 1.63
CA THR A 73 -14.39 8.12 2.14
C THR A 73 -13.65 6.84 2.49
N GLN A 74 -12.68 6.42 1.67
CA GLN A 74 -11.88 5.22 1.95
C GLN A 74 -11.00 5.38 3.19
N ARG A 75 -10.41 6.57 3.40
CA ARG A 75 -9.65 6.86 4.63
C ARG A 75 -10.55 6.82 5.86
N GLU A 76 -11.71 7.45 5.81
CA GLU A 76 -12.68 7.44 6.91
C GLU A 76 -13.13 6.00 7.25
N VAL A 77 -13.42 5.16 6.25
CA VAL A 77 -13.78 3.75 6.46
C VAL A 77 -12.63 2.96 7.07
N LEU A 78 -11.40 3.14 6.57
CA LEU A 78 -10.23 2.43 7.08
C LEU A 78 -9.88 2.86 8.51
N GLN A 79 -10.04 4.14 8.82
CA GLN A 79 -9.81 4.70 10.15
C GLN A 79 -10.84 4.18 11.16
N ALA A 80 -12.12 4.17 10.80
CA ALA A 80 -13.17 3.56 11.62
C ALA A 80 -12.89 2.06 11.86
N TYR A 81 -12.48 1.33 10.81
CA TYR A 81 -12.10 -0.07 10.96
C TYR A 81 -10.88 -0.26 11.86
N ALA A 82 -9.89 0.61 11.81
CA ALA A 82 -8.73 0.56 12.69
C ALA A 82 -9.10 0.73 14.18
N GLN A 83 -10.17 1.49 14.46
CA GLN A 83 -10.66 1.74 15.82
C GLN A 83 -11.58 0.63 16.33
N LEU A 84 -12.51 0.15 15.49
CA LEU A 84 -13.58 -0.77 15.89
C LEU A 84 -13.27 -2.24 15.61
N GLY A 85 -12.43 -2.53 14.60
CA GLY A 85 -12.00 -3.89 14.22
C GLY A 85 -13.07 -4.77 13.55
N ARG A 86 -14.34 -4.36 13.54
CA ARG A 86 -15.47 -5.14 12.99
C ARG A 86 -16.22 -4.37 11.92
N GLU A 87 -16.50 -5.03 10.81
CA GLU A 87 -17.19 -4.41 9.66
C GLU A 87 -18.63 -4.01 10.00
N GLN A 88 -19.28 -4.72 10.93
CA GLN A 88 -20.61 -4.40 11.45
C GLN A 88 -20.59 -3.07 12.20
N ASP A 89 -19.68 -2.94 13.15
CA ASP A 89 -19.57 -1.75 14.00
C ASP A 89 -19.22 -0.51 13.15
N VAL A 90 -18.35 -0.65 12.15
CA VAL A 90 -18.04 0.42 11.18
C VAL A 90 -19.27 0.81 10.35
N ALA A 91 -20.09 -0.17 9.96
CA ALA A 91 -21.30 0.08 9.19
C ALA A 91 -22.34 0.85 10.03
N GLU A 92 -22.50 0.47 11.30
CA GLU A 92 -23.34 1.15 12.28
C GLU A 92 -22.84 2.59 12.54
N GLU A 93 -21.55 2.76 12.82
CA GLU A 93 -20.95 4.08 13.07
C GLU A 93 -21.12 5.02 11.86
N ARG A 94 -20.93 4.52 10.64
CA ARG A 94 -21.02 5.35 9.42
C ARG A 94 -22.42 5.43 8.82
N GLY A 95 -23.42 4.75 9.39
CA GLY A 95 -24.80 4.75 8.88
C GLY A 95 -24.92 4.16 7.47
N CYS A 96 -24.17 3.11 7.15
CA CYS A 96 -24.18 2.45 5.84
C CYS A 96 -24.34 0.93 5.98
N SER A 97 -24.43 0.22 4.86
CA SER A 97 -24.53 -1.25 4.91
C SER A 97 -23.17 -1.92 5.13
N VAL A 98 -23.15 -3.08 5.80
CA VAL A 98 -21.93 -3.91 5.91
C VAL A 98 -21.37 -4.28 4.53
N ARG A 99 -22.23 -4.44 3.52
CA ARG A 99 -21.81 -4.66 2.13
C ARG A 99 -21.00 -3.48 1.59
N THR A 100 -21.40 -2.24 1.90
CA THR A 100 -20.70 -1.01 1.52
C THR A 100 -19.32 -0.95 2.19
N VAL A 101 -19.24 -1.29 3.48
CA VAL A 101 -17.95 -1.36 4.20
C VAL A 101 -17.03 -2.40 3.56
N LYS A 102 -17.53 -3.64 3.33
CA LYS A 102 -16.76 -4.70 2.66
C LYS A 102 -16.25 -4.27 1.29
N HIS A 103 -17.09 -3.58 0.51
CA HIS A 103 -16.70 -3.06 -0.79
C HIS A 103 -15.54 -2.06 -0.66
N HIS A 104 -15.65 -1.06 0.21
CA HIS A 104 -14.58 -0.11 0.47
C HIS A 104 -13.29 -0.79 0.96
N LEU A 105 -13.37 -1.72 1.93
CA LEU A 105 -12.20 -2.45 2.43
C LEU A 105 -11.57 -3.35 1.36
N SER A 106 -12.37 -3.92 0.46
CA SER A 106 -11.85 -4.66 -0.71
C SER A 106 -11.11 -3.75 -1.66
N ASP A 107 -11.68 -2.59 -1.98
CA ASP A 107 -11.01 -1.62 -2.82
C ASP A 107 -9.74 -1.09 -2.17
N ILE A 108 -9.76 -0.69 -0.90
CA ILE A 108 -8.57 -0.23 -0.18
C ILE A 108 -7.44 -1.26 -0.23
N ARG A 109 -7.75 -2.54 0.03
CA ARG A 109 -6.75 -3.62 -0.07
C ARG A 109 -6.15 -3.72 -1.47
N ARG A 110 -6.99 -3.56 -2.51
CA ARG A 110 -6.55 -3.50 -3.90
C ARG A 110 -5.68 -2.28 -4.20
N LEU A 111 -6.09 -1.09 -3.75
CA LEU A 111 -5.35 0.18 -3.93
C LEU A 111 -3.96 0.12 -3.29
N LEU A 112 -3.87 -0.49 -2.10
CA LEU A 112 -2.63 -0.66 -1.35
C LEU A 112 -1.87 -1.95 -1.74
N GLY A 113 -2.45 -2.78 -2.59
CA GLY A 113 -1.92 -4.06 -3.05
C GLY A 113 -1.57 -5.05 -1.93
N VAL A 114 -2.41 -5.09 -0.89
CA VAL A 114 -2.29 -6.00 0.26
C VAL A 114 -3.41 -7.03 0.28
N LYS A 115 -3.22 -8.13 1.02
CA LYS A 115 -4.19 -9.23 1.07
C LYS A 115 -5.23 -9.06 2.18
N THR A 116 -4.84 -8.45 3.30
CA THR A 116 -5.67 -8.34 4.50
C THR A 116 -5.94 -6.89 4.89
N THR A 117 -7.05 -6.63 5.57
CA THR A 117 -7.39 -5.29 6.06
C THR A 117 -6.42 -4.82 7.13
N VAL A 118 -5.88 -5.75 7.93
CA VAL A 118 -4.84 -5.44 8.94
C VAL A 118 -3.57 -4.91 8.27
N GLN A 119 -3.13 -5.53 7.16
CA GLN A 119 -2.02 -5.00 6.37
C GLN A 119 -2.34 -3.61 5.78
N ALA A 120 -3.59 -3.38 5.35
CA ALA A 120 -4.01 -2.08 4.85
C ALA A 120 -3.95 -0.99 5.93
N VAL A 121 -4.45 -1.26 7.13
CA VAL A 121 -4.37 -0.35 8.29
C VAL A 121 -2.90 -0.05 8.62
N TYR A 122 -2.06 -1.08 8.71
CA TYR A 122 -0.64 -0.91 9.00
C TYR A 122 0.07 0.04 8.02
N ILE A 123 -0.08 -0.21 6.71
CA ILE A 123 0.53 0.65 5.68
C ILE A 123 -0.05 2.07 5.77
N ALA A 124 -1.36 2.22 5.89
CA ALA A 124 -2.01 3.51 5.92
C ALA A 124 -1.59 4.36 7.14
N THR A 125 -1.45 3.74 8.32
CA THR A 125 -0.95 4.43 9.52
C THR A 125 0.50 4.87 9.36
N ARG A 126 1.39 3.99 8.86
CA ARG A 126 2.79 4.37 8.66
C ARG A 126 2.99 5.43 7.58
N ALA A 127 2.11 5.43 6.57
CA ALA A 127 2.12 6.43 5.50
C ALA A 127 1.43 7.76 5.91
N GLY A 128 0.87 7.86 7.11
CA GLY A 128 0.14 9.05 7.57
C GLY A 128 -1.17 9.30 6.83
N LEU A 129 -1.78 8.26 6.27
CA LEU A 129 -3.06 8.35 5.56
C LEU A 129 -4.27 8.29 6.51
N ILE A 130 -4.13 7.64 7.67
CA ILE A 130 -5.13 7.53 8.74
C ILE A 130 -4.49 7.63 10.12
#